data_AF-A0A849FM95-F1
#
_entry.id   AF-A0A849FM95-F1
#
_cell.length_a   1.000
_cell.length_b   1.000
_cell.length_c   1.000
_cell.angle_alpha   90.00
_cell.angle_beta   90.00
_cell.angle_gamma   90.00
#
_symmetry.space_group_name_H-M   'P 1'
#
loop_
_entity.id
_entity.type
_entity.pdbx_description
1 polymer ?
#
loop_
_entity_poly.entity_id
_entity_poly.type
_entity_poly.pdbx_seq_one_letter_code
_entity_poly.pdbx_strand_id
1 'polypeptide(L)'
;MTQATIQQLFAKSSQVRKLQTTIAQTQNNITLKGLTGSAFSFVISDVFKNSELPFLLVFNDKEEAAYYLNDLEQLIGEKDVLFYPGSYRRPYQIEETDNANVLLRAEVLNRINSRKKPALIVT
;
A
#
# COMPACT_ATOMS: atom_id res chain seq x y z
N MET A 1 -1.06 25.52 -0.02
CA MET A 1 0.05 24.58 0.25
C MET A 1 -0.08 23.45 -0.76
N THR A 2 0.98 23.04 -1.47
CA THR A 2 0.87 21.99 -2.51
C THR A 2 1.13 20.60 -1.92
N GLN A 3 0.65 19.55 -2.59
CA GLN A 3 0.91 18.15 -2.21
C GLN A 3 2.41 17.86 -2.07
N ALA A 4 3.23 18.37 -2.99
CA ALA A 4 4.69 18.22 -2.95
C ALA A 4 5.32 18.86 -1.69
N THR A 5 4.81 20.01 -1.25
CA THR A 5 5.27 20.64 0.01
C THR A 5 4.95 19.75 1.22
N ILE A 6 3.76 19.14 1.26
CA ILE A 6 3.36 18.25 2.36
C ILE A 6 4.23 17.00 2.38
N GLN A 7 4.50 16.37 1.22
CA GLN A 7 5.42 15.23 1.13
C GLN A 7 6.80 15.57 1.70
N GLN A 8 7.35 16.73 1.37
CA GLN A 8 8.65 17.17 1.88
C GLN A 8 8.65 17.40 3.40
N LEU A 9 7.54 17.85 3.98
CA LEU A 9 7.41 18.02 5.43
C LEU A 9 7.41 16.65 6.14
N PHE A 10 6.69 15.67 5.61
CA PHE A 10 6.69 14.31 6.15
C PHE A 10 8.07 13.63 6.00
N ALA A 11 8.76 13.77 4.87
CA ALA A 11 10.10 13.23 4.66
C ALA A 11 11.16 13.80 5.64
N LYS A 12 10.94 15.03 6.13
CA LYS A 12 11.81 15.69 7.12
C LYS A 12 11.45 15.35 8.57
N SER A 13 10.31 14.71 8.82
CA SER A 13 9.87 14.34 10.17
C SER A 13 10.83 13.31 10.80
N SER A 14 11.23 13.57 12.05
CA SER A 14 12.06 12.64 12.82
C SER A 14 11.34 11.32 13.11
N GLN A 15 10.01 11.36 13.27
CA GLN A 15 9.18 10.20 13.50
C GLN A 15 9.14 9.28 12.27
N VAL A 16 9.01 9.85 11.06
CA VAL A 16 9.02 9.08 9.81
C VAL A 16 10.39 8.44 9.59
N ARG A 17 11.48 9.17 9.83
CA ARG A 17 12.85 8.60 9.76
C ARG A 17 13.07 7.47 10.76
N LYS A 18 12.57 7.62 11.99
CA LYS A 18 12.61 6.55 12.99
C LYS A 18 11.83 5.32 12.51
N LEU A 19 10.69 5.53 11.86
CA LEU A 19 9.91 4.44 11.31
C LEU A 19 10.65 3.71 10.18
N GLN A 20 11.29 4.45 9.27
CA GLN A 20 12.12 3.88 8.19
C GLN A 20 13.22 2.95 8.75
N THR A 21 13.96 3.42 9.77
CA THR A 21 15.04 2.61 10.37
C THR A 21 14.50 1.41 11.15
N THR A 22 13.35 1.53 11.79
CA THR A 22 12.74 0.43 12.56
C THR A 22 12.18 -0.65 11.66
N ILE A 23 11.55 -0.29 10.52
CA ILE A 23 11.02 -1.25 9.54
C ILE A 23 12.13 -1.99 8.80
N ALA A 24 13.29 -1.37 8.61
CA ALA A 24 14.46 -2.04 8.02
C ALA A 24 15.01 -3.18 8.91
N GLN A 25 14.66 -3.19 10.21
CA GLN A 25 15.04 -4.26 11.13
C GLN A 25 13.98 -5.37 11.10
N THR A 26 14.39 -6.60 10.80
CA THR A 26 13.48 -7.74 10.71
C THR A 26 12.94 -8.14 12.10
N GLN A 27 11.75 -8.76 12.11
CA GLN A 27 11.10 -9.38 13.29
C GLN A 27 10.58 -8.43 14.38
N ASN A 28 10.39 -7.15 14.10
CA ASN A 28 9.79 -6.21 15.04
C ASN A 28 8.29 -6.00 14.77
N ASN A 29 7.47 -6.17 15.81
CA ASN A 29 6.07 -5.73 15.79
C ASN A 29 6.01 -4.25 16.17
N ILE A 30 5.58 -3.40 15.25
CA ILE A 30 5.53 -1.95 15.42
C ILE A 30 4.07 -1.50 15.45
N THR A 31 3.71 -0.71 16.46
CA THR A 31 2.39 -0.07 16.52
C THR A 31 2.55 1.43 16.27
N LEU A 32 1.86 1.94 15.25
CA LEU A 32 1.77 3.36 14.94
C LEU A 32 0.49 3.94 15.53
N LYS A 33 0.57 5.14 16.10
CA LYS A 33 -0.57 5.87 16.66
C LYS A 33 -0.52 7.33 16.18
N GLY A 34 -1.69 7.96 16.10
CA GLY A 34 -1.81 9.38 15.74
C GLY A 34 -1.73 9.69 14.24
N LEU A 35 -1.82 8.67 13.37
CA LEU A 35 -2.02 8.87 11.94
C LEU A 35 -3.52 9.07 11.69
N THR A 36 -3.91 10.29 11.30
CA THR A 36 -5.30 10.65 11.06
C THR A 36 -5.48 11.21 9.65
N GLY A 37 -6.54 10.79 8.95
CA GLY A 37 -6.78 11.15 7.55
C GLY A 37 -5.62 10.73 6.65
N SER A 38 -5.27 11.56 5.67
CA SER A 38 -4.22 11.27 4.68
C SER A 38 -2.80 11.18 5.25
N ALA A 39 -2.59 11.43 6.55
CA ALA A 39 -1.29 11.28 7.18
C ALA A 39 -0.72 9.86 7.00
N PHE A 40 -1.58 8.84 7.01
CA PHE A 40 -1.18 7.46 6.72
C PHE A 40 -0.57 7.35 5.32
N SER A 41 -1.26 7.84 4.30
CA SER A 41 -0.82 7.78 2.90
C SER A 41 0.54 8.47 2.70
N PHE A 42 0.74 9.65 3.29
CA PHE A 42 2.03 10.36 3.20
C PHE A 42 3.16 9.58 3.87
N VAL A 43 2.95 9.09 5.09
CA VAL A 43 3.97 8.33 5.84
C VAL A 43 4.33 7.04 5.11
N ILE A 44 3.34 6.26 4.68
CA ILE A 44 3.57 5.00 3.98
C ILE A 44 4.23 5.24 2.63
N SER A 45 3.83 6.27 1.88
CA SER A 45 4.46 6.60 0.60
C SER A 45 5.94 6.95 0.75
N ASP A 46 6.31 7.68 1.80
CA ASP A 46 7.70 8.05 2.07
C ASP A 46 8.51 6.83 2.52
N VAL A 47 7.97 6.03 3.44
CA VAL A 47 8.63 4.81 3.92
C VAL A 47 8.83 3.80 2.79
N PHE A 48 7.83 3.59 1.93
CA PHE A 48 7.93 2.67 0.79
C PHE A 48 8.97 3.15 -0.22
N LYS A 49 8.98 4.43 -0.59
CA LYS A 49 9.96 4.98 -1.55
C LYS A 49 11.41 4.88 -1.07
N ASN A 50 11.62 4.92 0.23
CA ASN A 50 12.93 4.78 0.86
C ASN A 50 13.24 3.33 1.26
N SER A 51 12.34 2.39 0.97
CA SER A 51 12.52 0.96 1.21
C SER A 51 12.75 0.22 -0.11
N GLU A 52 13.61 -0.79 -0.09
CA GLU A 52 13.78 -1.72 -1.23
C GLU A 52 12.91 -2.98 -1.06
N LEU A 53 11.90 -2.94 -0.19
CA LEU A 53 11.07 -4.09 0.17
C LEU A 53 9.63 -3.94 -0.38
N PRO A 54 8.97 -5.04 -0.75
CA PRO A 54 7.55 -5.03 -1.09
C PRO A 54 6.68 -4.82 0.16
N PHE A 55 5.57 -4.11 0.02
CA PHE A 55 4.64 -3.80 1.11
C PHE A 55 3.31 -4.50 0.85
N LEU A 56 2.71 -5.07 1.89
CA LEU A 56 1.33 -5.54 1.87
C LEU A 56 0.55 -4.74 2.91
N LEU A 57 -0.42 -3.97 2.44
CA LEU A 57 -1.37 -3.24 3.27
C LEU A 57 -2.68 -4.02 3.27
N VAL A 58 -3.15 -4.35 4.47
CA VAL A 58 -4.41 -5.06 4.68
C VAL A 58 -5.36 -4.12 5.41
N PHE A 59 -6.51 -3.86 4.79
CA PHE A 59 -7.55 -2.99 5.33
C PHE A 59 -8.75 -3.81 5.79
N ASN A 60 -9.67 -3.15 6.50
CA ASN A 60 -10.84 -3.85 7.07
C ASN A 60 -11.88 -4.19 6.00
N ASP A 61 -11.99 -3.34 4.99
CA ASP A 61 -12.95 -3.48 3.90
C ASP A 61 -12.43 -2.89 2.58
N LYS A 62 -13.18 -3.18 1.52
CA LYS A 62 -12.83 -2.79 0.14
C LYS A 62 -12.86 -1.26 -0.06
N GLU A 63 -13.72 -0.54 0.66
CA GLU A 63 -13.86 0.90 0.50
C GLU A 63 -12.66 1.63 1.11
N GLU A 64 -12.23 1.21 2.31
CA GLU A 64 -11.00 1.67 2.96
C GLU A 64 -9.77 1.36 2.09
N ALA A 65 -9.69 0.12 1.57
CA ALA A 65 -8.62 -0.27 0.66
C ALA A 65 -8.58 0.60 -0.60
N ALA A 66 -9.72 0.82 -1.25
CA ALA A 66 -9.81 1.64 -2.46
C ALA A 66 -9.46 3.12 -2.20
N TYR A 67 -9.84 3.65 -1.03
CA TYR A 67 -9.48 5.01 -0.63
C TYR A 67 -7.96 5.18 -0.54
N TYR A 68 -7.27 4.29 0.19
CA TYR A 68 -5.82 4.37 0.31
C TYR A 68 -5.08 3.99 -0.97
N LEU A 69 -5.64 3.10 -1.80
CA LEU A 69 -5.10 2.79 -3.12
C LEU A 69 -4.97 4.07 -3.95
N ASN A 70 -6.03 4.86 -4.10
CA ASN A 70 -6.04 6.09 -4.88
C ASN A 70 -5.01 7.11 -4.37
N ASP A 71 -4.95 7.31 -3.05
CA ASP A 71 -3.98 8.21 -2.43
C ASP A 71 -2.53 7.75 -2.75
N LEU A 72 -2.26 6.45 -2.62
CA LEU A 72 -0.94 5.89 -2.83
C LEU A 72 -0.54 5.87 -4.31
N GLU A 73 -1.47 5.61 -5.23
CA GLU A 73 -1.26 5.75 -6.67
C GLU A 73 -0.87 7.19 -7.04
N GLN A 74 -1.55 8.19 -6.45
CA GLN A 74 -1.21 9.59 -6.67
C GLN A 74 0.16 9.97 -6.08
N LEU A 75 0.54 9.38 -4.94
CA LEU A 75 1.77 9.72 -4.24
C LEU A 75 3.00 8.97 -4.78
N ILE A 76 2.85 7.71 -5.18
CA ILE A 76 3.95 6.80 -5.57
C ILE A 76 3.94 6.56 -7.09
N GLY A 77 2.75 6.36 -7.67
CA GLY A 77 2.54 6.05 -9.08
C GLY A 77 1.79 4.72 -9.25
N GLU A 78 0.84 4.69 -10.19
CA GLU A 78 -0.02 3.54 -10.51
C GLU A 78 0.74 2.24 -10.85
N LYS A 79 1.98 2.34 -11.34
CA LYS A 79 2.77 1.15 -11.74
C LYS A 79 3.32 0.35 -10.57
N ASP A 80 3.49 1.01 -9.42
CA ASP A 80 4.14 0.43 -8.24
C ASP A 80 3.14 0.15 -7.11
N VAL A 81 1.88 0.58 -7.26
CA VAL A 81 0.78 0.35 -6.32
C VAL A 81 -0.23 -0.58 -7.00
N LEU A 82 -0.51 -1.73 -6.39
CA LEU A 82 -1.33 -2.78 -6.98
C LEU A 82 -2.47 -3.18 -6.06
N PHE A 83 -3.67 -3.35 -6.61
CA PHE A 83 -4.81 -3.89 -5.88
C PHE A 83 -4.87 -5.41 -5.98
N TYR A 84 -4.98 -6.09 -4.83
CA TYR A 84 -5.18 -7.53 -4.77
C TYR A 84 -6.61 -7.86 -4.31
N PRO A 85 -7.53 -8.21 -5.22
CA PRO A 85 -8.92 -8.42 -4.86
C PRO A 85 -9.10 -9.69 -4.04
N GLY A 86 -9.79 -9.59 -2.90
CA GLY A 86 -10.13 -10.73 -2.05
C GLY A 86 -10.88 -11.82 -2.82
N SER A 87 -10.56 -13.09 -2.54
CA SER A 87 -11.19 -14.27 -3.15
C SER A 87 -12.47 -14.73 -2.45
N TYR A 88 -12.85 -14.06 -1.35
CA TYR A 88 -13.94 -14.47 -0.49
C TYR A 88 -15.29 -14.39 -1.21
N ARG A 89 -16.05 -15.49 -1.10
CA ARG A 89 -17.37 -15.66 -1.70
C ARG A 89 -18.44 -15.42 -0.65
N ARG A 90 -19.41 -14.54 -0.95
CA ARG A 90 -20.64 -14.47 -0.16
C ARG A 90 -21.51 -15.68 -0.53
N PRO A 91 -22.00 -16.45 0.46
CA PRO A 91 -22.95 -17.53 0.18
C PRO A 91 -24.13 -17.02 -0.66
N TYR A 92 -24.58 -17.83 -1.62
CA TYR A 92 -25.74 -17.57 -2.50
C TYR A 92 -25.61 -16.44 -3.54
N GLN A 93 -24.43 -15.85 -3.70
CA GLN A 93 -24.17 -14.94 -4.82
C GLN A 93 -23.77 -15.74 -6.06
N ILE A 94 -24.61 -15.71 -7.11
CA ILE A 94 -24.35 -16.39 -8.39
C ILE A 94 -23.13 -15.71 -9.04
N GLU A 95 -22.07 -16.50 -9.32
CA GLU A 95 -20.86 -16.01 -9.99
C GLU A 95 -21.16 -15.61 -11.43
N GLU A 96 -20.86 -14.36 -11.79
CA GLU A 96 -20.12 -14.14 -13.02
C GLU A 96 -18.64 -14.16 -12.61
N THR A 97 -17.81 -14.97 -13.29
CA THR A 97 -16.37 -14.84 -13.13
C THR A 97 -16.00 -13.43 -13.56
N ASP A 98 -15.65 -12.59 -12.59
CA ASP A 98 -15.11 -11.28 -12.90
C ASP A 98 -13.67 -11.48 -13.41
N ASN A 99 -13.55 -11.59 -14.73
CA ASN A 99 -12.28 -11.75 -15.43
C ASN A 99 -11.27 -10.66 -15.03
N ALA A 100 -11.73 -9.47 -14.60
CA ALA A 100 -10.86 -8.41 -14.12
C ALA A 100 -10.17 -8.82 -12.79
N ASN A 101 -10.89 -9.44 -11.85
CA ASN A 101 -10.29 -9.88 -10.59
C ASN A 101 -9.28 -11.02 -10.79
N VAL A 102 -9.54 -11.92 -11.74
CA VAL A 102 -8.58 -12.96 -12.12
C VAL A 102 -7.31 -12.33 -12.69
N LEU A 103 -7.46 -11.35 -13.59
CA LEU A 103 -6.34 -10.62 -14.18
C LEU A 103 -5.50 -9.88 -13.13
N LEU A 104 -6.15 -9.11 -12.24
CA LEU A 104 -5.47 -8.34 -11.19
C LEU A 104 -4.67 -9.25 -10.24
N ARG A 105 -5.23 -10.40 -9.83
CA ARG A 105 -4.48 -11.37 -9.01
C ARG A 105 -3.29 -11.93 -9.75
N ALA A 106 -3.45 -12.29 -11.02
CA ALA A 106 -2.35 -12.80 -11.83
C ALA A 106 -1.23 -11.77 -12.00
N GLU A 107 -1.58 -10.50 -12.20
CA GLU A 107 -0.63 -9.39 -12.30
C GLU A 107 0.18 -9.22 -11.01
N VAL A 108 -0.49 -9.14 -9.86
CA VAL A 108 0.17 -9.00 -8.54
C VAL A 108 1.11 -10.17 -8.29
N LEU A 109 0.66 -11.41 -8.52
CA LEU A 109 1.48 -12.61 -8.34
C LEU A 109 2.69 -12.62 -9.27
N ASN A 110 2.53 -12.21 -10.53
CA ASN A 110 3.63 -12.09 -11.49
C ASN A 110 4.65 -11.03 -11.04
N ARG A 111 4.18 -9.88 -10.55
CA ARG A 111 5.05 -8.81 -10.03
C ARG A 111 5.90 -9.31 -8.87
N ILE A 112 5.28 -9.98 -7.88
CA ILE A 112 5.97 -10.56 -6.72
C ILE A 112 6.98 -11.63 -7.18
N ASN A 113 6.57 -12.54 -8.06
CA ASN A 113 7.41 -13.64 -8.51
C ASN A 113 8.63 -13.16 -9.31
N SER A 114 8.50 -12.07 -10.06
CA SER A 114 9.60 -11.49 -10.83
C SER A 114 10.75 -10.94 -9.98
N ARG A 115 10.46 -10.50 -8.74
CA ARG A 115 11.38 -9.83 -7.80
C ARG A 115 12.18 -8.65 -8.39
N LYS A 116 11.79 -8.12 -9.56
CA LYS A 116 12.55 -7.07 -10.27
C LYS A 116 12.49 -5.71 -9.58
N LYS A 117 11.33 -5.39 -9.03
CA LYS A 117 11.05 -4.12 -8.35
C LYS A 117 10.05 -4.35 -7.21
N PRO A 118 10.23 -3.71 -6.05
CA PRO A 118 9.23 -3.75 -4.99
C PRO A 118 7.91 -3.17 -5.49
N ALA A 119 6.81 -3.66 -4.93
CA ALA A 119 5.46 -3.18 -5.18
C ALA A 119 4.76 -3.00 -3.83
N LEU A 120 3.87 -2.02 -3.76
CA LEU A 120 2.96 -1.82 -2.66
C LEU A 120 1.62 -2.45 -3.05
N ILE A 121 1.17 -3.43 -2.26
CA ILE A 121 -0.04 -4.19 -2.53
C ILE A 121 -1.10 -3.79 -1.51
N VAL A 122 -2.31 -3.53 -1.98
CA VAL A 122 -3.47 -3.13 -1.16
C VAL A 122 -4.56 -4.19 -1.27
N THR A 123 -5.12 -4.64 -0.14
CA THR A 123 -6.21 -5.63 -0.08
C THR A 123 -7.18 -5.34 1.05
#